data_AF-A0A521Z2G3-F1
#
_entry.id   AF-A0A521Z2G3-F1
#
_cell.length_a   1.000
_cell.length_b   1.000
_cell.length_c   1.000
_cell.angle_alpha   90.00
_cell.angle_beta   90.00
_cell.angle_gamma   90.00
#
_symmetry.space_group_name_H-M   'P 1'
#
loop_
_entity.id
_entity.type
_entity.pdbx_description
1 polymer ?
#
loop_
_entity_poly.entity_id
_entity_poly.type
_entity_poly.pdbx_seq_one_letter_code
_entity_poly.pdbx_strand_id
1 'polypeptide(L)'
;MEFRYKYYGSTTVDGTADQQAFSFVPDTLRPPVSFEGLLRRDSHAHLVFREALSALHSVVVSDLRYRGRDKSAYQRWLADNEQSMLVRFMQQAQEIKGQVASLGAELGQLRSVKAAALAPFWEARGRYFNWLYQANRDAWFVLDPVITVHPERLLFEAFSQDESSYCAVSVRHDVFDRTAPMALGTTNIDYSAGLYEEFQKIRDYKATRFKVDPAGFTVATGDDPAFHEEKIDLPDSWVRGFLQVSSAMTLPATVVELHPMDLHNLCSLLRQRKERAGPRSLRFELQPGQPARLVLEPWNVELAARRSAVAGAPLDGPRSVRVWGRRRLLTLERLIPLATRVRVHLLGTGLPSFWVVEMGDVTVTLGLSGWTANDWSAAGRFDLLQARHDVSDATRLAVAQVLQRDWMATSAELAARTALPQADVDAALTLWVQAGRAVFDLPMGRYAWRELAREPLPLAALRFASPEEEAALALIHAKGAKLSGIEPRGERLVITGRVKDGGREYEPQLVLNADQQQQDGHCGCNFYGQNRLRRGPCAHMLALRQLAQPQLTQHQQVGEAA
;
A
#
# COMPACT_ATOMS: atom_id res chain seq x y z
N MET A 1 19.76 -17.73 -0.35
CA MET A 1 19.10 -17.37 -1.62
C MET A 1 20.21 -17.18 -2.65
N GLU A 2 20.47 -18.20 -3.47
CA GLU A 2 21.27 -18.03 -4.69
C GLU A 2 20.34 -17.48 -5.77
N PHE A 3 20.61 -16.26 -6.25
CA PHE A 3 19.95 -15.74 -7.43
C PHE A 3 20.60 -16.38 -8.67
N ARG A 4 19.86 -17.25 -9.36
CA ARG A 4 20.28 -17.87 -10.62
C ARG A 4 19.65 -17.10 -11.79
N TYR A 5 20.47 -16.44 -12.59
CA TYR A 5 20.06 -15.92 -13.88
C TYR A 5 19.97 -17.07 -14.90
N LYS A 6 18.80 -17.26 -15.53
CA LYS A 6 18.62 -18.09 -16.73
C LYS A 6 18.17 -17.18 -17.88
N TYR A 7 18.99 -17.08 -18.92
CA TYR A 7 18.60 -16.51 -20.21
C TYR A 7 18.00 -17.63 -21.09
N TYR A 8 16.95 -17.32 -21.86
CA TYR A 8 16.26 -18.28 -22.76
C TYR A 8 16.68 -18.10 -24.24
N GLY A 9 17.28 -19.12 -24.87
CA GLY A 9 17.28 -19.36 -26.34
C GLY A 9 18.39 -18.72 -27.20
N SER A 10 18.73 -19.35 -28.33
CA SER A 10 19.89 -19.03 -29.22
C SER A 10 19.54 -18.28 -30.52
N THR A 11 20.49 -17.42 -30.92
CA THR A 11 20.53 -16.47 -32.06
C THR A 11 20.49 -17.09 -33.46
N THR A 12 19.81 -16.44 -34.42
CA THR A 12 20.02 -16.63 -35.88
C THR A 12 20.46 -15.32 -36.54
N VAL A 13 21.20 -15.44 -37.65
CA VAL A 13 21.85 -14.34 -38.38
C VAL A 13 21.33 -14.36 -39.82
N ASP A 14 20.81 -13.24 -40.31
CA ASP A 14 20.60 -12.98 -41.74
C ASP A 14 21.36 -11.68 -42.10
N GLY A 15 22.19 -11.75 -43.15
CA GLY A 15 23.08 -10.66 -43.54
C GLY A 15 22.92 -10.26 -45.00
N THR A 16 22.99 -8.94 -45.27
CA THR A 16 23.37 -8.39 -46.57
C THR A 16 24.37 -7.24 -46.38
N ALA A 17 25.07 -6.87 -47.47
CA ALA A 17 26.41 -6.27 -47.46
C ALA A 17 26.61 -4.95 -46.71
N ASP A 18 25.57 -4.19 -46.34
CA ASP A 18 25.72 -2.88 -45.70
C ASP A 18 25.16 -2.76 -44.26
N GLN A 19 24.48 -3.76 -43.69
CA GLN A 19 24.03 -3.72 -42.28
C GLN A 19 23.96 -5.12 -41.63
N GLN A 20 24.53 -5.26 -40.43
CA GLN A 20 24.32 -6.40 -39.54
C GLN A 20 23.31 -6.01 -38.45
N ALA A 21 22.13 -6.62 -38.45
CA ALA A 21 21.13 -6.45 -37.41
C ALA A 21 21.05 -7.72 -36.55
N PHE A 22 21.23 -7.57 -35.23
CA PHE A 22 20.98 -8.61 -34.25
C PHE A 22 19.54 -8.46 -33.75
N SER A 23 18.68 -9.44 -34.00
CA SER A 23 17.32 -9.49 -33.43
C SER A 23 17.22 -10.65 -32.45
N PHE A 24 16.96 -10.33 -31.19
CA PHE A 24 16.61 -11.31 -30.15
C PHE A 24 15.09 -11.35 -29.99
N VAL A 25 14.48 -12.54 -30.02
CA VAL A 25 13.04 -12.72 -29.76
C VAL A 25 12.84 -13.28 -28.35
N PRO A 26 12.05 -12.63 -27.48
CA PRO A 26 11.46 -13.27 -26.31
C PRO A 26 10.08 -13.88 -26.65
N ASP A 27 9.82 -15.05 -26.06
CA ASP A 27 8.66 -15.91 -26.32
C ASP A 27 7.26 -15.34 -25.94
N THR A 28 6.45 -15.29 -26.99
CA THR A 28 5.00 -15.23 -27.34
C THR A 28 3.78 -15.19 -26.39
N LEU A 29 3.85 -15.05 -25.06
CA LEU A 29 2.57 -15.00 -24.27
C LEU A 29 1.96 -13.61 -24.00
N ARG A 30 2.70 -12.52 -24.21
CA ARG A 30 2.15 -11.14 -24.16
C ARG A 30 3.03 -10.18 -24.98
N PRO A 31 2.47 -9.25 -25.78
CA PRO A 31 3.26 -8.20 -26.38
C PRO A 31 3.96 -7.42 -25.26
N PRO A 32 5.26 -7.12 -25.41
CA PRO A 32 6.02 -6.54 -24.34
C PRO A 32 5.57 -5.07 -24.18
N VAL A 33 5.40 -4.61 -22.93
CA VAL A 33 4.76 -3.31 -22.65
C VAL A 33 5.53 -2.18 -23.31
N SER A 34 4.81 -1.30 -24.00
CA SER A 34 5.41 -0.16 -24.68
C SER A 34 4.47 1.04 -24.70
N PHE A 35 5.06 2.21 -24.52
CA PHE A 35 4.37 3.48 -24.69
C PHE A 35 5.37 4.51 -25.19
N GLU A 36 5.04 5.25 -26.24
CA GLU A 36 5.82 6.41 -26.67
C GLU A 36 4.90 7.59 -26.97
N GLY A 37 5.20 8.73 -26.34
CA GLY A 37 4.44 9.96 -26.53
C GLY A 37 5.28 11.19 -26.22
N LEU A 38 5.00 12.27 -26.95
CA LEU A 38 5.51 13.60 -26.65
C LEU A 38 4.56 14.29 -25.69
N LEU A 39 5.07 14.87 -24.62
CA LEU A 39 4.26 15.64 -23.70
C LEU A 39 3.74 16.89 -24.40
N ARG A 40 2.41 17.08 -24.38
CA ARG A 40 1.78 18.23 -25.02
C ARG A 40 2.27 19.53 -24.41
N ARG A 41 2.52 20.49 -25.30
CA ARG A 41 3.01 21.83 -24.95
C ARG A 41 1.88 22.84 -24.75
N ASP A 42 0.73 22.59 -25.37
CA ASP A 42 -0.47 23.38 -25.13
C ASP A 42 -1.08 22.96 -23.79
N SER A 43 -1.41 23.95 -22.95
CA SER A 43 -1.89 23.82 -21.56
C SER A 43 -0.81 23.70 -20.45
N HIS A 44 -1.27 23.65 -19.20
CA HIS A 44 -0.46 23.39 -18.00
C HIS A 44 -0.07 21.91 -17.84
N ALA A 45 -0.33 21.04 -18.83
CA ALA A 45 -0.03 19.61 -18.82
C ALA A 45 1.41 19.29 -18.37
N HIS A 46 2.40 19.97 -18.92
CA HIS A 46 3.82 19.79 -18.58
C HIS A 46 4.12 20.07 -17.10
N LEU A 47 3.51 21.12 -16.56
CA LEU A 47 3.66 21.54 -15.17
C LEU A 47 2.95 20.55 -14.24
N VAL A 48 1.72 20.19 -14.55
CA VAL A 48 0.93 19.21 -13.78
C VAL A 48 1.63 17.85 -13.74
N PHE A 49 2.11 17.37 -14.88
CA PHE A 49 2.84 16.11 -14.98
C PHE A 49 4.12 16.12 -14.13
N ARG A 50 4.93 17.19 -14.24
CA ARG A 50 6.14 17.37 -13.43
C ARG A 50 5.84 17.37 -11.92
N GLU A 51 4.88 18.17 -11.48
CA GLU A 51 4.56 18.27 -10.05
C GLU A 51 3.98 16.96 -9.52
N ALA A 52 3.19 16.23 -10.31
CA ALA A 52 2.65 14.93 -9.95
C ALA A 52 3.75 13.88 -9.74
N LEU A 53 4.70 13.73 -10.67
CA LEU A 53 5.83 12.82 -10.50
C LEU A 53 6.79 13.29 -9.39
N SER A 54 6.89 14.59 -9.13
CA SER A 54 7.66 15.11 -7.99
C SER A 54 7.02 14.74 -6.64
N ALA A 55 5.68 14.70 -6.59
CA ALA A 55 4.96 14.22 -5.41
C ALA A 55 5.14 12.71 -5.24
N LEU A 56 5.12 11.93 -6.34
CA LEU A 56 5.46 10.49 -6.32
C LEU A 56 6.86 10.27 -5.75
N HIS A 57 7.87 10.97 -6.27
CA HIS A 57 9.24 10.93 -5.76
C HIS A 57 9.32 11.22 -4.26
N SER A 58 8.63 12.27 -3.80
CA SER A 58 8.62 12.66 -2.38
C SER A 58 8.05 11.56 -1.47
N VAL A 59 7.14 10.73 -2.00
CA VAL A 59 6.63 9.54 -1.29
C VAL A 59 7.66 8.41 -1.33
N VAL A 60 8.21 8.11 -2.51
CA VAL A 60 9.24 7.08 -2.73
C VAL A 60 10.37 7.25 -1.70
N VAL A 61 11.01 8.42 -1.65
CA VAL A 61 12.17 8.67 -0.75
C VAL A 61 11.78 8.87 0.72
N SER A 62 10.50 8.89 1.06
CA SER A 62 10.06 9.11 2.44
C SER A 62 10.33 7.88 3.31
N ASP A 63 10.99 8.10 4.44
CA ASP A 63 11.12 7.13 5.53
C ASP A 63 10.86 7.84 6.87
N LEU A 64 9.72 7.56 7.50
CA LEU A 64 9.39 8.11 8.83
C LEU A 64 9.62 7.11 9.95
N ARG A 65 10.28 5.97 9.69
CA ARG A 65 10.73 5.07 10.76
C ARG A 65 11.65 5.84 11.70
N TYR A 66 11.50 5.61 13.00
CA TYR A 66 12.34 6.24 13.98
C TYR A 66 13.78 5.76 13.82
N ARG A 67 14.60 6.59 13.17
CA ARG A 67 16.05 6.46 13.21
C ARG A 67 16.47 7.03 14.57
N GLY A 68 16.83 6.14 15.49
CA GLY A 68 17.35 6.55 16.79
C GLY A 68 18.46 7.58 16.63
N ARG A 69 18.63 8.47 17.62
CA ARG A 69 19.81 9.35 17.65
C ARG A 69 21.05 8.47 17.46
N ASP A 70 21.93 8.87 16.55
CA ASP A 70 23.21 8.19 16.39
C ASP A 70 23.91 8.12 17.75
N LYS A 71 23.96 6.90 18.30
CA LYS A 71 24.51 6.67 19.64
C LYS A 71 26.02 6.53 19.58
N SER A 72 26.67 6.60 18.43
CA SER A 72 28.11 6.41 18.30
C SER A 72 28.90 7.36 19.21
N ALA A 73 28.54 8.64 19.24
CA ALA A 73 29.16 9.64 20.11
C ALA A 73 28.84 9.41 21.60
N TYR A 74 27.59 9.05 21.94
CA TYR A 74 27.19 8.74 23.32
C TYR A 74 27.81 7.43 23.82
N GLN A 75 27.99 6.42 22.95
CA GLN A 75 28.61 5.14 23.27
C GLN A 75 30.10 5.29 23.52
N ARG A 76 30.79 6.14 22.73
CA ARG A 76 32.19 6.52 23.01
C ARG A 76 32.29 7.26 24.35
N TRP A 77 31.46 8.28 24.55
CA TRP A 77 31.41 9.00 25.83
C TRP A 77 31.05 8.08 27.01
N LEU A 78 30.11 7.16 26.84
CA LEU A 78 29.70 6.21 27.89
C LEU A 78 30.84 5.26 28.21
N ALA A 79 31.51 4.67 27.21
CA ALA A 79 32.67 3.81 27.43
C ALA A 79 33.80 4.54 28.19
N ASP A 80 34.01 5.82 27.90
CA ASP A 80 35.02 6.65 28.57
C ASP A 80 34.62 7.06 30.01
N ASN A 81 33.34 7.05 30.34
CA ASN A 81 32.79 7.58 31.60
C ASN A 81 32.04 6.53 32.46
N GLU A 82 31.99 5.26 32.03
CA GLU A 82 31.25 4.19 32.70
C GLU A 82 31.82 3.90 34.10
N GLN A 83 33.15 3.86 34.22
CA GLN A 83 33.85 3.62 35.48
C GLN A 83 33.58 4.71 36.54
N SER A 84 33.48 5.98 36.14
CA SER A 84 33.25 7.10 37.07
C SER A 84 31.79 7.21 37.51
N MET A 85 30.84 6.81 36.65
CA MET A 85 29.41 6.79 36.98
C MET A 85 29.02 5.60 37.86
N LEU A 86 29.62 4.43 37.65
CA LEU A 86 29.45 3.26 38.53
C LEU A 86 29.81 3.58 39.99
N VAL A 87 30.87 4.36 40.20
CA VAL A 87 31.29 4.83 41.53
C VAL A 87 30.25 5.76 42.18
N ARG A 88 29.53 6.58 41.40
CA ARG A 88 28.49 7.50 41.91
C ARG A 88 27.11 6.85 42.10
N PHE A 89 26.77 5.81 41.34
CA PHE A 89 25.45 5.16 41.41
C PHE A 89 25.33 4.12 42.54
N MET A 90 26.44 3.75 43.18
CA MET A 90 26.50 2.60 44.09
C MET A 90 25.95 2.82 45.50
N GLN A 91 25.38 3.99 45.83
CA GLN A 91 25.05 4.35 47.21
C GLN A 91 23.64 3.95 47.72
N GLN A 92 22.82 3.13 47.02
CA GLN A 92 21.47 2.83 47.55
C GLN A 92 20.75 1.53 47.17
N ALA A 93 21.43 0.41 46.89
CA ALA A 93 20.73 -0.88 46.81
C ALA A 93 21.68 -2.03 47.10
N GLN A 94 21.69 -2.54 48.33
CA GLN A 94 22.68 -3.54 48.76
C GLN A 94 22.14 -4.98 48.85
N GLU A 95 20.84 -5.21 48.67
CA GLU A 95 20.27 -6.57 48.72
C GLU A 95 19.86 -7.15 47.35
N ILE A 96 19.51 -6.32 46.36
CA ILE A 96 19.23 -6.78 44.97
C ILE A 96 20.54 -6.96 44.15
N LYS A 97 21.66 -6.40 44.63
CA LYS A 97 22.96 -6.34 43.91
C LYS A 97 23.59 -7.70 43.65
N GLY A 98 23.47 -8.68 44.56
CA GLY A 98 24.16 -9.97 44.42
C GLY A 98 23.62 -10.81 43.25
N GLN A 99 22.30 -10.91 43.14
CA GLN A 99 21.64 -11.67 42.07
C GLN A 99 21.71 -10.96 40.72
N VAL A 100 21.63 -9.61 40.71
CA VAL A 100 21.79 -8.83 39.47
C VAL A 100 23.25 -8.85 38.99
N ALA A 101 24.23 -8.90 39.88
CA ALA A 101 25.64 -9.00 39.51
C ALA A 101 25.97 -10.36 38.89
N SER A 102 25.46 -11.46 39.45
CA SER A 102 25.69 -12.79 38.89
C SER A 102 24.99 -12.96 37.53
N LEU A 103 23.72 -12.58 37.41
CA LEU A 103 22.96 -12.62 36.16
C LEU A 103 23.53 -11.64 35.12
N GLY A 104 24.01 -10.48 35.56
CA GLY A 104 24.66 -9.49 34.72
C GLY A 104 26.00 -9.98 34.16
N ALA A 105 26.79 -10.68 34.97
CA ALA A 105 28.04 -11.30 34.55
C ALA A 105 27.78 -12.43 33.52
N GLU A 106 26.81 -13.29 33.79
CA GLU A 106 26.41 -14.37 32.88
C GLU A 106 25.87 -13.82 31.55
N LEU A 107 25.00 -12.80 31.60
CA LEU A 107 24.49 -12.14 30.40
C LEU A 107 25.60 -11.41 29.63
N GLY A 108 26.56 -10.80 30.33
CA GLY A 108 27.74 -10.19 29.73
C GLY A 108 28.60 -11.21 28.99
N GLN A 109 28.82 -12.38 29.58
CA GLN A 109 29.57 -13.48 28.97
C GLN A 109 28.83 -14.07 27.75
N LEU A 110 27.51 -14.25 27.84
CA LEU A 110 26.71 -14.69 26.69
C LEU A 110 26.72 -13.66 25.55
N ARG A 111 26.68 -12.36 25.88
CA ARG A 111 26.78 -11.29 24.89
C ARG A 111 28.16 -11.23 24.24
N SER A 112 29.24 -11.44 24.99
CA SER A 112 30.59 -11.45 24.42
C SER A 112 30.80 -12.65 23.50
N VAL A 113 30.33 -13.84 23.88
CA VAL A 113 30.34 -15.05 23.03
C VAL A 113 29.51 -14.82 21.77
N LYS A 114 28.29 -14.27 21.87
CA LYS A 114 27.46 -13.93 20.72
C LYS A 114 28.11 -12.88 19.81
N ALA A 115 28.71 -11.85 20.39
CA ALA A 115 29.39 -10.80 19.64
C ALA A 115 30.60 -11.36 18.89
N ALA A 116 31.41 -12.21 19.53
CA ALA A 116 32.54 -12.88 18.90
C ALA A 116 32.09 -13.82 17.77
N ALA A 117 31.02 -14.59 17.98
CA ALA A 117 30.47 -15.50 16.96
C ALA A 117 29.90 -14.75 15.75
N LEU A 118 29.28 -13.59 15.96
CA LEU A 118 28.68 -12.78 14.90
C LEU A 118 29.64 -11.74 14.29
N ALA A 119 30.78 -11.46 14.91
CA ALA A 119 31.74 -10.45 14.44
C ALA A 119 32.14 -10.66 12.97
N PRO A 120 32.48 -11.88 12.51
CA PRO A 120 32.80 -12.10 11.10
C PRO A 120 31.65 -11.78 10.14
N PHE A 121 30.41 -12.07 10.54
CA PHE A 121 29.22 -11.74 9.76
C PHE A 121 28.98 -10.22 9.71
N TRP A 122 29.08 -9.53 10.85
CA TRP A 122 28.90 -8.07 10.89
C TRP A 122 30.00 -7.32 10.15
N GLU A 123 31.24 -7.79 10.20
CA GLU A 123 32.36 -7.26 9.42
C GLU A 123 32.21 -7.53 7.92
N ALA A 124 31.76 -8.74 7.52
CA ALA A 124 31.46 -9.03 6.12
C ALA A 124 30.30 -8.17 5.60
N ARG A 125 29.24 -8.02 6.39
CA ARG A 125 28.10 -7.15 6.09
C ARG A 125 28.52 -5.68 5.99
N GLY A 126 29.32 -5.21 6.94
CA GLY A 126 29.86 -3.85 6.96
C GLY A 126 30.76 -3.57 5.75
N ARG A 127 31.63 -4.52 5.38
CA ARG A 127 32.45 -4.43 4.16
C ARG A 127 31.60 -4.39 2.90
N TYR A 128 30.58 -5.24 2.81
CA TYR A 128 29.65 -5.27 1.68
C TYR A 128 28.92 -3.93 1.53
N PHE A 129 28.32 -3.40 2.60
CA PHE A 129 27.63 -2.11 2.53
C PHE A 129 28.60 -0.93 2.33
N ASN A 130 29.77 -0.91 2.97
CA ASN A 130 30.77 0.14 2.71
C ASN A 130 31.26 0.12 1.26
N TRP A 131 31.47 -1.07 0.69
CA TRP A 131 31.77 -1.23 -0.73
C TRP A 131 30.61 -0.76 -1.60
N LEU A 132 29.37 -1.15 -1.29
CA LEU A 132 28.17 -0.71 -2.01
C LEU A 132 28.04 0.82 -1.99
N TYR A 133 28.26 1.46 -0.84
CA TYR A 133 28.26 2.92 -0.69
C TYR A 133 29.32 3.62 -1.54
N GLN A 134 30.48 3.00 -1.76
CA GLN A 134 31.59 3.58 -2.54
C GLN A 134 31.49 3.25 -4.03
N ALA A 135 31.01 2.05 -4.37
CA ALA A 135 30.98 1.52 -5.73
C ALA A 135 29.69 1.89 -6.48
N ASN A 136 28.55 1.98 -5.78
CA ASN A 136 27.27 2.34 -6.37
C ASN A 136 26.34 2.97 -5.31
N ARG A 137 26.47 4.29 -5.12
CA ARG A 137 25.61 5.07 -4.19
C ARG A 137 24.13 4.96 -4.55
N ASP A 138 23.81 4.71 -5.81
CA ASP A 138 22.44 4.62 -6.31
C ASP A 138 21.81 3.27 -5.94
N ALA A 139 22.59 2.18 -5.92
CA ALA A 139 22.18 0.87 -5.41
C ALA A 139 21.90 0.82 -3.88
N TRP A 140 22.20 1.90 -3.14
CA TRP A 140 21.84 2.02 -1.71
C TRP A 140 20.35 2.36 -1.50
N PHE A 141 19.67 2.90 -2.53
CA PHE A 141 18.27 3.30 -2.47
C PHE A 141 17.52 2.87 -3.74
N VAL A 142 17.30 1.56 -3.88
CA VAL A 142 16.46 1.01 -4.94
C VAL A 142 15.01 1.04 -4.47
N LEU A 143 14.16 1.78 -5.18
CA LEU A 143 12.72 1.84 -4.95
C LEU A 143 12.00 1.86 -6.29
N ASP A 144 11.00 0.99 -6.44
CA ASP A 144 10.67 0.45 -7.78
C ASP A 144 9.26 0.85 -8.21
N PRO A 145 9.04 2.06 -8.78
CA PRO A 145 7.74 2.42 -9.26
C PRO A 145 7.27 1.45 -10.34
N VAL A 146 6.00 1.07 -10.18
CA VAL A 146 5.25 0.27 -11.12
C VAL A 146 4.66 1.22 -12.15
N ILE A 147 4.95 0.96 -13.43
CA ILE A 147 4.36 1.68 -14.55
C ILE A 147 3.39 0.73 -15.25
N THR A 148 2.11 1.07 -15.23
CA THR A 148 1.09 0.37 -15.99
C THR A 148 0.66 1.22 -17.18
N VAL A 149 0.77 0.63 -18.37
CA VAL A 149 0.24 1.14 -19.63
C VAL A 149 -1.14 0.50 -19.83
N HIS A 150 -2.18 1.28 -19.55
CA HIS A 150 -3.59 0.88 -19.64
C HIS A 150 -4.26 1.60 -20.83
N PRO A 151 -5.32 1.04 -21.47
CA PRO A 151 -5.97 1.68 -22.62
C PRO A 151 -6.41 3.13 -22.40
N GLU A 152 -6.84 3.46 -21.18
CA GLU A 152 -7.35 4.80 -20.86
C GLU A 152 -6.29 5.75 -20.23
N ARG A 153 -5.16 5.20 -19.74
CA ARG A 153 -4.17 5.99 -18.98
C ARG A 153 -2.80 5.33 -18.85
N LEU A 154 -1.81 6.14 -18.48
CA LEU A 154 -0.59 5.69 -17.81
C LEU A 154 -0.77 5.80 -16.30
N LEU A 155 -0.33 4.79 -15.57
CA LEU A 155 -0.39 4.75 -14.11
C LEU A 155 1.01 4.49 -13.55
N PHE A 156 1.47 5.37 -12.68
CA PHE A 156 2.73 5.24 -11.95
C PHE A 156 2.41 5.01 -10.47
N GLU A 157 2.86 3.92 -9.88
CA GLU A 157 2.57 3.58 -8.49
C GLU A 157 3.84 3.28 -7.71
N ALA A 158 3.93 3.74 -6.46
CA ALA A 158 5.04 3.41 -5.60
C ALA A 158 4.66 3.44 -4.12
N PHE A 159 5.48 2.78 -3.30
CA PHE A 159 5.43 2.88 -1.85
C PHE A 159 6.56 3.76 -1.31
N SER A 160 6.36 4.29 -0.11
CA SER A 160 7.45 4.84 0.70
C SER A 160 8.41 3.74 1.17
N GLN A 161 9.64 4.10 1.56
CA GLN A 161 10.64 3.16 2.10
C GLN A 161 10.17 2.38 3.34
N ASP A 162 9.22 2.95 4.08
CA ASP A 162 8.59 2.33 5.24
C ASP A 162 7.24 1.68 4.91
N GLU A 163 6.89 1.58 3.62
CA GLU A 163 5.70 0.94 3.06
C GLU A 163 4.37 1.39 3.66
N SER A 164 4.34 2.52 4.37
CA SER A 164 3.14 3.05 5.05
C SER A 164 2.41 4.12 4.24
N SER A 165 3.01 4.58 3.14
CA SER A 165 2.41 5.46 2.14
C SER A 165 2.41 4.77 0.79
N TYR A 166 1.26 4.78 0.14
CA TYR A 166 1.11 4.44 -1.25
C TYR A 166 0.87 5.72 -2.05
N CYS A 167 1.48 5.85 -3.22
CA CYS A 167 1.20 6.95 -4.13
C CYS A 167 0.96 6.40 -5.53
N ALA A 168 -0.10 6.88 -6.17
CA ALA A 168 -0.40 6.61 -7.57
C ALA A 168 -0.60 7.91 -8.34
N VAL A 169 0.07 8.03 -9.49
CA VAL A 169 -0.11 9.11 -10.46
C VAL A 169 -0.76 8.51 -11.70
N SER A 170 -2.02 8.86 -11.93
CA SER A 170 -2.79 8.47 -13.10
C SER A 170 -2.79 9.61 -14.10
N VAL A 171 -2.33 9.36 -15.32
CA VAL A 171 -2.20 10.34 -16.41
C VAL A 171 -2.98 9.85 -17.61
N ARG A 172 -4.01 10.58 -18.03
CA ARG A 172 -4.75 10.24 -19.26
C ARG A 172 -3.86 10.41 -20.49
N HIS A 173 -4.14 9.63 -21.53
CA HIS A 173 -3.39 9.71 -22.79
C HIS A 173 -3.51 11.06 -23.48
N ASP A 174 -4.57 11.83 -23.19
CA ASP A 174 -4.83 13.16 -23.74
C ASP A 174 -3.71 14.18 -23.44
N VAL A 175 -2.85 13.88 -22.46
CA VAL A 175 -1.65 14.66 -22.07
C VAL A 175 -0.49 14.46 -23.06
N PHE A 176 -0.54 13.43 -23.90
CA PHE A 176 0.54 13.05 -24.81
C PHE A 176 0.11 13.07 -26.28
N ASP A 177 0.96 13.62 -27.14
CA ASP A 177 0.91 13.38 -28.58
C ASP A 177 1.60 12.04 -28.85
N ARG A 178 0.80 10.99 -29.09
CA ARG A 178 1.31 9.63 -29.31
C ARG A 178 2.14 9.55 -30.59
N THR A 179 3.36 9.02 -30.46
CA THR A 179 4.30 8.86 -31.59
C THR A 179 4.46 7.41 -32.05
N ALA A 180 3.96 6.44 -31.26
CA ALA A 180 4.05 5.02 -31.59
C ALA A 180 2.78 4.22 -31.21
N PRO A 181 2.63 2.99 -31.74
CA PRO A 181 1.70 2.00 -31.21
C PRO A 181 2.03 1.68 -29.74
N MET A 182 0.99 1.51 -28.94
CA MET A 182 1.10 1.20 -27.51
C MET A 182 0.87 -0.30 -27.29
N ALA A 183 1.69 -0.93 -26.47
CA ALA A 183 1.48 -2.29 -25.99
C ALA A 183 1.13 -2.26 -24.50
N LEU A 184 -0.01 -2.84 -24.16
CA LEU A 184 -0.59 -2.80 -22.81
C LEU A 184 0.14 -3.75 -21.87
N GLY A 185 0.39 -3.30 -20.65
CA GLY A 185 1.05 -4.12 -19.64
C GLY A 185 1.58 -3.32 -18.47
N THR A 186 2.33 -4.01 -17.62
CA THR A 186 2.98 -3.41 -16.45
C THR A 186 4.48 -3.68 -16.52
N THR A 187 5.27 -2.65 -16.27
CA THR A 187 6.72 -2.76 -16.06
C THR A 187 7.10 -2.05 -14.76
N ASN A 188 8.34 -2.23 -14.37
CA ASN A 188 8.91 -1.73 -13.13
C ASN A 188 10.27 -1.17 -13.47
N ILE A 189 10.60 -0.03 -12.91
CA ILE A 189 11.87 0.65 -13.16
C ILE A 189 12.52 0.99 -11.85
N ASP A 190 13.85 1.07 -11.85
CA ASP A 190 14.56 1.72 -10.77
C ASP A 190 14.25 3.22 -10.80
N TYR A 191 13.97 3.81 -9.65
CA TYR A 191 13.76 5.24 -9.51
C TYR A 191 14.97 5.88 -8.87
N SER A 192 15.93 6.28 -9.69
CA SER A 192 17.11 6.99 -9.19
C SER A 192 16.82 8.46 -8.88
N ALA A 193 17.73 9.07 -8.12
CA ALA A 193 17.77 10.53 -7.98
C ALA A 193 17.97 11.22 -9.33
N GLY A 194 18.68 10.58 -10.28
CA GLY A 194 18.88 11.09 -11.63
C GLY A 194 17.57 11.26 -12.39
N LEU A 195 16.69 10.25 -12.33
CA LEU A 195 15.37 10.32 -12.97
C LEU A 195 14.52 11.50 -12.43
N TYR A 196 14.58 11.75 -11.12
CA TYR A 196 13.89 12.90 -10.51
C TYR A 196 14.40 14.24 -11.06
N GLU A 197 15.71 14.40 -11.18
CA GLU A 197 16.31 15.63 -11.72
C GLU A 197 15.92 15.83 -13.19
N GLU A 198 15.78 14.77 -13.98
CA GLU A 198 15.26 14.87 -15.36
C GLU A 198 13.82 15.38 -15.39
N PHE A 199 12.95 14.91 -14.48
CA PHE A 199 11.60 15.47 -14.38
C PHE A 199 11.62 16.96 -14.01
N GLN A 200 12.56 17.40 -13.16
CA GLN A 200 12.69 18.82 -12.82
C GLN A 200 13.09 19.69 -14.02
N LYS A 201 13.64 19.13 -15.10
CA LYS A 201 14.00 19.85 -16.34
C LYS A 201 12.81 20.04 -17.30
N ILE A 202 11.66 19.42 -17.05
CA ILE A 202 10.46 19.57 -17.90
C ILE A 202 10.01 21.04 -17.93
N ARG A 203 9.91 21.60 -19.13
CA ARG A 203 9.49 22.98 -19.42
C ARG A 203 8.57 22.99 -20.64
N ASP A 204 7.72 24.00 -20.74
CA ASP A 204 6.85 24.25 -21.89
C ASP A 204 7.63 24.45 -23.21
N TYR A 205 8.79 25.10 -23.15
CA TYR A 205 9.63 25.38 -24.33
C TYR A 205 10.52 24.20 -24.78
N LYS A 206 10.65 23.12 -23.99
CA LYS A 206 11.40 21.91 -24.37
C LYS A 206 10.43 20.78 -24.71
N ALA A 207 10.67 20.05 -25.81
CA ALA A 207 9.93 18.80 -26.05
C ALA A 207 10.40 17.76 -25.03
N THR A 208 9.47 17.18 -24.27
CA THR A 208 9.76 16.02 -23.45
C THR A 208 9.16 14.79 -24.10
N ARG A 209 10.02 13.83 -24.48
CA ARG A 209 9.61 12.53 -24.97
C ARG A 209 9.64 11.53 -23.82
N PHE A 210 8.54 10.79 -23.69
CA PHE A 210 8.41 9.68 -22.78
C PHE A 210 8.38 8.38 -23.55
N LYS A 211 9.23 7.44 -23.14
CA LYS A 211 9.28 6.10 -23.72
C LYS A 211 9.33 5.06 -22.61
N VAL A 212 8.33 4.20 -22.56
CA VAL A 212 8.29 3.00 -21.72
C VAL A 212 8.59 1.84 -22.65
N ASP A 213 9.61 1.05 -22.33
CA ASP A 213 10.05 -0.10 -23.10
C ASP A 213 10.13 -1.35 -22.19
N PRO A 214 10.21 -2.56 -22.77
CA PRO A 214 10.31 -3.79 -21.99
C PRO A 214 11.60 -3.89 -21.16
N ALA A 215 12.65 -3.18 -21.61
CA ALA A 215 13.94 -3.11 -20.95
C ALA A 215 14.01 -2.08 -19.82
N GLY A 216 13.06 -1.13 -19.77
CA GLY A 216 13.17 0.02 -18.87
C GLY A 216 12.37 1.24 -19.28
N PHE A 217 12.72 2.39 -18.71
CA PHE A 217 12.05 3.67 -18.96
C PHE A 217 13.05 4.72 -19.42
N THR A 218 12.68 5.49 -20.43
CA THR A 218 13.54 6.52 -21.01
C THR A 218 12.83 7.87 -21.05
N VAL A 219 13.52 8.91 -20.59
CA VAL A 219 13.09 10.31 -20.67
C VAL A 219 14.11 11.10 -21.47
N ALA A 220 13.65 11.90 -22.44
CA ALA A 220 14.49 12.82 -23.18
C ALA A 220 13.84 14.21 -23.21
N THR A 221 14.58 15.25 -22.84
CA THR A 221 14.07 16.63 -22.74
C THR A 221 14.90 17.60 -23.59
N GLY A 222 14.37 17.99 -24.75
CA GLY A 222 15.08 18.84 -25.71
C GLY A 222 16.33 18.13 -26.28
N ASP A 223 17.46 18.84 -26.30
CA ASP A 223 18.76 18.32 -26.77
C ASP A 223 19.58 17.66 -25.63
N ASP A 224 19.02 17.53 -24.43
CA ASP A 224 19.69 16.87 -23.32
C ASP A 224 19.83 15.35 -23.60
N PRO A 225 20.93 14.69 -23.18
CA PRO A 225 21.09 13.24 -23.35
C PRO A 225 19.91 12.48 -22.75
N ALA A 226 19.41 11.47 -23.47
CA ALA A 226 18.34 10.62 -22.99
C ALA A 226 18.77 9.86 -21.72
N PHE A 227 17.93 9.87 -20.70
CA PHE A 227 18.16 9.18 -19.44
C PHE A 227 17.36 7.88 -19.42
N HIS A 228 18.02 6.76 -19.17
CA HIS A 228 17.45 5.41 -19.20
C HIS A 228 17.56 4.75 -17.83
N GLU A 229 16.44 4.20 -17.35
CA GLU A 229 16.37 3.39 -16.13
C GLU A 229 16.06 1.95 -16.49
N GLU A 230 16.82 1.01 -15.92
CA GLU A 230 16.69 -0.41 -16.18
C GLU A 230 15.48 -1.02 -15.45
N LYS A 231 14.94 -2.10 -16.03
CA LYS A 231 13.91 -2.92 -15.40
C LYS A 231 14.49 -3.80 -14.29
N ILE A 232 13.78 -3.87 -13.17
CA ILE A 232 14.12 -4.69 -11.99
C ILE A 232 12.91 -5.48 -11.47
N ASP A 233 13.18 -6.48 -10.63
CA ASP A 233 12.15 -7.32 -9.99
C ASP A 233 11.64 -6.67 -8.69
N LEU A 234 10.31 -6.65 -8.48
CA LEU A 234 9.75 -6.11 -7.24
C LEU A 234 10.01 -7.01 -6.02
N PRO A 235 10.21 -6.42 -4.84
CA PRO A 235 10.10 -7.13 -3.57
C PRO A 235 8.70 -7.72 -3.34
N ASP A 236 8.65 -8.92 -2.76
CA ASP A 236 7.41 -9.60 -2.34
C ASP A 236 6.55 -8.74 -1.38
N SER A 237 7.17 -7.85 -0.58
CA SER A 237 6.44 -6.93 0.30
C SER A 237 5.63 -5.89 -0.48
N TRP A 238 6.18 -5.34 -1.57
CA TRP A 238 5.49 -4.39 -2.44
C TRP A 238 4.37 -5.06 -3.22
N VAL A 239 4.63 -6.24 -3.80
CA VAL A 239 3.59 -7.03 -4.47
C VAL A 239 2.39 -7.19 -3.55
N ARG A 240 2.59 -7.64 -2.31
CA ARG A 240 1.52 -7.74 -1.30
C ARG A 240 0.89 -6.40 -0.97
N GLY A 241 1.70 -5.36 -0.79
CA GLY A 241 1.25 -3.99 -0.55
C GLY A 241 0.23 -3.53 -1.60
N PHE A 242 0.50 -3.75 -2.89
CA PHE A 242 -0.42 -3.38 -3.97
C PHE A 242 -1.76 -4.11 -3.87
N LEU A 243 -1.75 -5.42 -3.57
CA LEU A 243 -2.97 -6.20 -3.39
C LEU A 243 -3.78 -5.68 -2.19
N GLN A 244 -3.11 -5.31 -1.09
CA GLN A 244 -3.73 -4.77 0.12
C GLN A 244 -4.31 -3.37 -0.10
N VAL A 245 -3.60 -2.49 -0.80
CA VAL A 245 -4.08 -1.16 -1.18
C VAL A 245 -5.34 -1.29 -2.03
N SER A 246 -5.29 -2.10 -3.10
CA SER A 246 -6.44 -2.31 -3.97
C SER A 246 -7.62 -2.90 -3.20
N SER A 247 -7.36 -3.80 -2.25
CA SER A 247 -8.40 -4.38 -1.39
C SER A 247 -8.98 -3.39 -0.40
N ALA A 248 -8.19 -2.44 0.11
CA ALA A 248 -8.68 -1.39 1.00
C ALA A 248 -9.51 -0.34 0.23
N MET A 249 -9.17 -0.08 -1.02
CA MET A 249 -9.89 0.87 -1.86
C MET A 249 -11.32 0.42 -2.20
N THR A 250 -11.65 -0.87 -2.08
CA THR A 250 -13.01 -1.40 -2.28
C THR A 250 -13.88 -1.32 -1.01
N LEU A 251 -13.30 -0.95 0.14
CA LEU A 251 -14.06 -0.85 1.37
C LEU A 251 -14.96 0.41 1.37
N PRO A 252 -16.14 0.35 2.03
CA PRO A 252 -17.01 1.51 2.16
C PRO A 252 -16.31 2.69 2.82
N ALA A 253 -16.39 3.86 2.18
CA ALA A 253 -15.72 5.08 2.63
C ALA A 253 -16.73 6.22 2.80
N THR A 254 -16.56 7.02 3.84
CA THR A 254 -17.14 8.37 3.86
C THR A 254 -16.23 9.28 3.03
N VAL A 255 -16.73 9.80 1.92
CA VAL A 255 -15.94 10.64 1.01
C VAL A 255 -16.20 12.11 1.32
N VAL A 256 -15.14 12.83 1.70
CA VAL A 256 -15.19 14.27 1.96
C VAL A 256 -14.47 14.99 0.84
N GLU A 257 -15.19 15.82 0.09
CA GLU A 257 -14.59 16.74 -0.87
C GLU A 257 -14.10 17.98 -0.13
N LEU A 258 -12.83 18.31 -0.29
CA LEU A 258 -12.17 19.49 0.26
C LEU A 258 -11.79 20.45 -0.86
N HIS A 259 -11.75 21.74 -0.56
CA HIS A 259 -11.13 22.70 -1.47
C HIS A 259 -9.60 22.58 -1.34
N PRO A 260 -8.81 22.80 -2.42
CA PRO A 260 -7.34 22.82 -2.36
C PRO A 260 -6.75 23.72 -1.25
N MET A 261 -7.47 24.78 -0.88
CA MET A 261 -7.10 25.69 0.21
C MET A 261 -7.25 25.09 1.59
N ASP A 262 -8.14 24.12 1.78
CA ASP A 262 -8.24 23.39 3.04
C ASP A 262 -6.99 22.50 3.22
N LEU A 263 -6.52 21.88 2.14
CA LEU A 263 -5.24 21.16 2.12
C LEU A 263 -4.03 22.09 2.36
N HIS A 264 -4.05 23.29 1.76
CA HIS A 264 -3.04 24.33 2.05
C HIS A 264 -2.98 24.70 3.53
N ASN A 265 -4.14 24.97 4.14
CA ASN A 265 -4.23 25.32 5.55
C ASN A 265 -3.71 24.20 6.45
N LEU A 266 -4.00 22.93 6.11
CA LEU A 266 -3.44 21.77 6.79
C LEU A 266 -1.91 21.74 6.69
N CYS A 267 -1.35 21.82 5.48
CA CYS A 267 0.09 21.77 5.25
C CYS A 267 0.82 22.91 5.96
N SER A 268 0.28 24.13 5.87
CA SER A 268 0.83 25.33 6.51
C SER A 268 0.91 25.17 8.04
N LEU A 269 -0.15 24.67 8.68
CA LEU A 269 -0.14 24.39 10.12
C LEU A 269 0.86 23.29 10.51
N LEU A 270 0.97 22.22 9.71
CA LEU A 270 1.90 21.11 9.94
C LEU A 270 3.38 21.53 9.76
N ARG A 271 3.66 22.53 8.92
CA ARG A 271 5.00 23.14 8.77
C ARG A 271 5.36 23.98 9.99
N GLN A 272 4.44 24.80 10.46
CA GLN A 272 4.66 25.75 11.55
C GLN A 272 4.78 25.06 12.92
N ARG A 273 4.23 23.85 13.08
CA ARG A 273 4.15 23.18 14.37
C ARG A 273 4.79 21.80 14.33
N LYS A 274 5.62 21.50 15.34
CA LYS A 274 6.25 20.19 15.55
C LYS A 274 5.60 19.48 16.74
N GLU A 275 5.15 18.25 16.53
CA GLU A 275 4.49 17.45 17.55
C GLU A 275 5.46 17.02 18.64
N ARG A 276 5.19 17.43 19.89
CA ARG A 276 6.00 17.03 21.07
C ARG A 276 5.34 15.93 21.90
N ALA A 277 4.02 15.79 21.80
CA ALA A 277 3.20 14.81 22.49
C ALA A 277 2.20 14.14 21.53
N GLY A 278 1.54 13.08 21.98
CA GLY A 278 0.40 12.47 21.30
C GLY A 278 -0.94 12.88 21.93
N PRO A 279 -2.07 12.58 21.29
CA PRO A 279 -2.23 11.90 20.00
C PRO A 279 -1.83 12.77 18.80
N ARG A 280 -1.25 12.18 17.75
CA ARG A 280 -0.81 12.87 16.52
C ARG A 280 -1.76 12.61 15.35
N SER A 281 -3.06 12.72 15.60
CA SER A 281 -4.11 12.39 14.62
C SER A 281 -4.67 13.65 13.93
N LEU A 282 -5.23 13.48 12.74
CA LEU A 282 -6.12 14.43 12.11
C LEU A 282 -7.55 13.90 12.29
N ARG A 283 -8.39 14.64 12.99
CA ARG A 283 -9.77 14.23 13.27
C ARG A 283 -10.74 14.98 12.36
N PHE A 284 -11.53 14.25 11.59
CA PHE A 284 -12.63 14.76 10.80
C PHE A 284 -13.90 14.71 11.64
N GLU A 285 -14.45 15.86 11.98
CA GLU A 285 -15.74 16.02 12.62
C GLU A 285 -16.76 16.38 11.55
N LEU A 286 -17.66 15.43 11.27
CA LEU A 286 -18.64 15.52 10.20
C LEU A 286 -20.03 15.58 10.82
N GLN A 287 -20.80 16.59 10.45
CA GLN A 287 -22.21 16.72 10.82
C GLN A 287 -23.07 16.70 9.55
N PRO A 288 -24.26 16.09 9.57
CA PRO A 288 -25.17 16.09 8.43
C PRO A 288 -25.46 17.54 7.97
N GLY A 289 -25.27 17.80 6.66
CA GLY A 289 -25.56 19.09 6.05
C GLY A 289 -24.62 20.25 6.43
N GLN A 290 -23.56 20.01 7.22
CA GLN A 290 -22.58 21.04 7.58
C GLN A 290 -21.22 20.76 6.95
N PRO A 291 -20.39 21.81 6.73
CA PRO A 291 -19.01 21.63 6.29
C PRO A 291 -18.19 20.82 7.30
N ALA A 292 -17.26 20.02 6.80
CA ALA A 292 -16.33 19.26 7.61
C ALA A 292 -15.45 20.18 8.48
N ARG A 293 -15.23 19.75 9.72
CA ARG A 293 -14.31 20.39 10.66
C ARG A 293 -13.12 19.46 10.89
N LEU A 294 -11.92 19.98 10.66
CA LEU A 294 -10.66 19.23 10.78
C LEU A 294 -9.94 19.67 12.04
N VAL A 295 -9.70 18.75 12.97
CA VAL A 295 -9.01 19.01 14.23
C VAL A 295 -7.62 18.38 14.20
N LEU A 296 -6.59 19.22 14.28
CA LEU A 296 -5.19 18.79 14.33
C LEU A 296 -4.77 18.60 15.79
N GLU A 297 -4.71 17.34 16.23
CA GLU A 297 -4.20 16.98 17.57
C GLU A 297 -2.65 17.09 17.60
N PRO A 298 -1.93 17.03 18.72
CA PRO A 298 -2.40 17.27 20.07
C PRO A 298 -2.72 18.76 20.30
N TRP A 299 -2.50 19.65 19.31
CA TRP A 299 -2.72 21.08 19.49
C TRP A 299 -4.20 21.46 19.60
N ASN A 300 -5.10 20.58 19.15
CA ASN A 300 -6.53 20.82 19.04
C ASN A 300 -6.83 22.10 18.25
N VAL A 301 -6.02 22.36 17.21
CA VAL A 301 -6.25 23.47 16.29
C VAL A 301 -7.32 23.04 15.29
N GLU A 302 -8.30 23.90 15.11
CA GLU A 302 -9.52 23.56 14.39
C GLU A 302 -9.57 24.34 13.08
N LEU A 303 -9.74 23.62 11.98
CA LEU A 303 -9.93 24.18 10.66
C LEU A 303 -11.35 23.88 10.19
N ALA A 304 -12.13 24.94 9.98
CA ALA A 304 -13.43 24.82 9.30
C ALA A 304 -13.19 24.77 7.79
N ALA A 305 -13.35 23.60 7.18
CA ALA A 305 -13.29 23.45 5.73
C ALA A 305 -14.62 23.93 5.12
N ARG A 306 -14.85 25.24 5.10
CA ARG A 306 -16.17 25.85 4.80
C ARG A 306 -16.75 25.49 3.44
N ARG A 307 -15.90 25.10 2.49
CA ARG A 307 -16.28 24.68 1.12
C ARG A 307 -16.32 23.17 0.95
N SER A 308 -16.17 22.42 2.03
CA SER A 308 -16.21 20.98 1.98
C SER A 308 -17.64 20.46 1.91
N ALA A 309 -17.79 19.31 1.28
CA ALA A 309 -19.03 18.57 1.20
C ALA A 309 -18.76 17.08 1.43
N VAL A 310 -19.74 16.35 1.98
CA VAL A 310 -19.71 14.90 1.98
C VAL A 310 -20.33 14.45 0.66
N ALA A 311 -19.59 13.68 -0.13
CA ALA A 311 -20.09 13.14 -1.39
C ALA A 311 -20.97 11.90 -1.15
N GLY A 312 -22.00 11.74 -2.00
CA GLY A 312 -22.92 10.61 -1.94
C GLY A 312 -24.12 10.85 -1.01
N ALA A 313 -24.58 9.78 -0.36
CA ALA A 313 -25.74 9.84 0.53
C ALA A 313 -25.47 10.74 1.76
N PRO A 314 -26.47 11.50 2.24
CA PRO A 314 -26.36 12.26 3.48
C PRO A 314 -25.94 11.37 4.65
N LEU A 315 -25.18 11.94 5.59
CA LEU A 315 -24.83 11.23 6.81
C LEU A 315 -26.08 10.99 7.67
N ASP A 316 -26.28 9.75 8.14
CA ASP A 316 -27.39 9.40 9.06
C ASP A 316 -27.26 10.02 10.45
N GLY A 317 -26.10 10.61 10.77
CA GLY A 317 -25.80 11.21 12.05
C GLY A 317 -24.38 11.78 12.12
N PRO A 318 -24.02 12.45 13.22
CA PRO A 318 -22.68 12.98 13.40
C PRO A 318 -21.65 11.86 13.44
N ARG A 319 -20.51 12.05 12.75
CA ARG A 319 -19.41 11.07 12.69
C ARG A 319 -18.09 11.77 13.00
N SER A 320 -17.24 11.11 13.78
CA SER A 320 -15.88 11.55 14.06
C SER A 320 -14.89 10.49 13.60
N VAL A 321 -14.08 10.80 12.58
CA VAL A 321 -13.07 9.88 12.04
C VAL A 321 -11.67 10.40 12.32
N ARG A 322 -10.85 9.63 13.04
CA ARG A 322 -9.42 9.96 13.23
C ARG A 322 -8.56 9.20 12.24
N VAL A 323 -7.64 9.93 11.59
CA VAL A 323 -6.61 9.38 10.71
C VAL A 323 -5.22 9.77 11.23
N TRP A 324 -4.21 8.93 10.99
CA TRP A 324 -2.81 9.22 11.36
C TRP A 324 -1.95 9.39 10.11
N GLY A 325 -0.64 9.61 10.30
CA GLY A 325 0.28 9.85 9.19
C GLY A 325 0.16 11.24 8.56
N ARG A 326 -0.59 12.17 9.16
CA ARG A 326 -0.88 13.52 8.60
C ARG A 326 0.33 14.32 8.11
N ARG A 327 1.54 14.12 8.65
CA ARG A 327 2.76 14.81 8.16
C ARG A 327 3.11 14.38 6.74
N ARG A 328 2.68 13.20 6.30
CA ARG A 328 2.82 12.72 4.92
C ARG A 328 1.99 13.53 3.94
N LEU A 329 0.97 14.26 4.39
CA LEU A 329 0.21 15.19 3.55
C LEU A 329 1.09 16.31 2.97
N LEU A 330 2.25 16.59 3.59
CA LEU A 330 3.22 17.54 3.05
C LEU A 330 3.80 17.11 1.70
N THR A 331 3.72 15.83 1.31
CA THR A 331 4.12 15.39 -0.04
C THR A 331 3.19 15.91 -1.13
N LEU A 332 1.95 16.29 -0.78
CA LEU A 332 0.96 16.85 -1.69
C LEU A 332 1.05 18.38 -1.84
N GLU A 333 1.91 19.05 -1.05
CA GLU A 333 2.00 20.52 -0.97
C GLU A 333 2.24 21.16 -2.34
N ARG A 334 3.06 20.53 -3.18
CA ARG A 334 3.39 20.98 -4.54
C ARG A 334 2.21 20.92 -5.52
N LEU A 335 1.21 20.09 -5.24
CA LEU A 335 0.04 19.89 -6.11
C LEU A 335 -1.04 20.93 -5.89
N ILE A 336 -1.05 21.58 -4.72
CA ILE A 336 -2.11 22.50 -4.28
C ILE A 336 -2.42 23.60 -5.31
N PRO A 337 -1.45 24.28 -5.95
CA PRO A 337 -1.74 25.36 -6.89
C PRO A 337 -2.40 24.87 -8.20
N LEU A 338 -2.26 23.58 -8.51
CA LEU A 338 -2.76 22.95 -9.74
C LEU A 338 -4.02 22.11 -9.49
N ALA A 339 -4.32 21.83 -8.22
CA ALA A 339 -5.46 21.04 -7.81
C ALA A 339 -6.77 21.76 -8.11
N THR A 340 -7.65 21.05 -8.80
CA THR A 340 -9.04 21.46 -9.04
C THR A 340 -9.96 20.95 -7.93
N ARG A 341 -9.68 19.76 -7.40
CA ARG A 341 -10.46 19.11 -6.34
C ARG A 341 -9.58 18.20 -5.49
N VAL A 342 -9.91 18.09 -4.20
CA VAL A 342 -9.30 17.12 -3.28
C VAL A 342 -10.41 16.26 -2.67
N ARG A 343 -10.39 14.95 -2.90
CA ARG A 343 -11.32 14.00 -2.27
C ARG A 343 -10.59 13.18 -1.22
N VAL A 344 -11.16 13.09 -0.03
CA VAL A 344 -10.64 12.29 1.08
C VAL A 344 -11.58 11.13 1.35
N HIS A 345 -11.12 9.91 1.09
CA HIS A 345 -11.86 8.68 1.38
C HIS A 345 -11.50 8.21 2.79
N LEU A 346 -12.47 8.27 3.70
CA LEU A 346 -12.34 7.90 5.10
C LEU A 346 -13.00 6.55 5.36
N LEU A 347 -12.20 5.50 5.51
CA LEU A 347 -12.71 4.14 5.77
C LEU A 347 -13.18 3.94 7.21
N GLY A 348 -12.71 4.78 8.14
CA GLY A 348 -13.05 4.70 9.56
C GLY A 348 -11.88 5.11 10.45
N THR A 349 -12.11 5.17 11.76
CA THR A 349 -11.06 5.61 12.70
C THR A 349 -9.96 4.55 12.79
N GLY A 350 -8.74 4.92 12.40
CA GLY A 350 -7.56 4.07 12.48
C GLY A 350 -7.43 3.08 11.32
N LEU A 351 -8.37 3.15 10.37
CA LEU A 351 -8.29 2.50 9.07
C LEU A 351 -7.57 3.42 8.07
N PRO A 352 -7.21 2.92 6.88
CA PRO A 352 -6.58 3.73 5.87
C PRO A 352 -7.41 4.93 5.44
N SER A 353 -6.71 5.95 4.94
CA SER A 353 -7.32 7.10 4.28
C SER A 353 -6.67 7.32 2.94
N PHE A 354 -7.46 7.61 1.92
CA PHE A 354 -6.96 7.96 0.60
C PHE A 354 -7.25 9.43 0.30
N TRP A 355 -6.23 10.13 -0.21
CA TRP A 355 -6.28 11.53 -0.59
C TRP A 355 -6.09 11.61 -2.09
N VAL A 356 -7.17 11.90 -2.81
CA VAL A 356 -7.20 11.99 -4.26
C VAL A 356 -7.16 13.46 -4.66
N VAL A 357 -6.11 13.89 -5.32
CA VAL A 357 -5.90 15.26 -5.83
C VAL A 357 -6.09 15.24 -7.34
N GLU A 358 -7.12 15.92 -7.84
CA GLU A 358 -7.46 15.99 -9.25
C GLU A 358 -6.91 17.28 -9.87
N MET A 359 -6.21 17.18 -11.00
CA MET A 359 -5.57 18.28 -11.72
C MET A 359 -5.91 18.21 -13.21
N GLY A 360 -7.19 18.03 -13.54
CA GLY A 360 -7.64 17.77 -14.91
C GLY A 360 -7.31 16.34 -15.34
N ASP A 361 -6.49 16.18 -16.38
CA ASP A 361 -6.13 14.88 -16.96
C ASP A 361 -5.12 14.07 -16.13
N VAL A 362 -4.64 14.64 -15.02
CA VAL A 362 -3.74 13.98 -14.08
C VAL A 362 -4.41 13.92 -12.71
N THR A 363 -4.35 12.74 -12.08
CA THR A 363 -4.84 12.51 -10.72
C THR A 363 -3.75 11.88 -9.87
N VAL A 364 -3.53 12.41 -8.67
CA VAL A 364 -2.60 11.84 -7.68
C VAL A 364 -3.40 11.28 -6.51
N THR A 365 -3.20 9.99 -6.20
CA THR A 365 -3.82 9.32 -5.06
C THR A 365 -2.76 8.98 -4.04
N LEU A 366 -2.84 9.56 -2.84
CA LEU A 366 -2.01 9.21 -1.69
C LEU A 366 -2.81 8.33 -0.72
N GLY A 367 -2.42 7.07 -0.57
CA GLY A 367 -2.97 6.13 0.41
C GLY A 367 -2.12 6.08 1.68
N LEU A 368 -2.73 6.35 2.83
CA LEU A 368 -2.09 6.22 4.14
C LEU A 368 -2.66 4.98 4.84
N SER A 369 -1.80 4.06 5.28
CA SER A 369 -2.16 2.76 5.89
C SER A 369 -2.94 2.83 7.22
N GLY A 370 -3.24 4.02 7.73
CA GLY A 370 -4.01 4.26 8.94
C GLY A 370 -3.18 4.58 10.18
N TRP A 371 -1.99 4.00 10.35
CA TRP A 371 -1.03 4.32 11.44
C TRP A 371 0.37 4.56 10.89
N THR A 372 1.11 5.51 11.48
CA THR A 372 2.46 5.86 11.00
C THR A 372 3.47 4.71 11.06
N ALA A 373 3.25 3.72 11.92
CA ALA A 373 4.12 2.54 12.08
C ALA A 373 3.58 1.26 11.41
N ASN A 374 2.40 1.33 10.79
CA ASN A 374 1.81 0.22 10.04
C ASN A 374 2.21 0.38 8.57
N ASP A 375 2.76 -0.66 7.97
CA ASP A 375 2.94 -0.75 6.52
C ASP A 375 1.67 -1.35 5.86
N TRP A 376 1.54 -1.14 4.56
CA TRP A 376 0.50 -1.75 3.74
C TRP A 376 0.68 -3.26 3.61
N SER A 377 1.93 -3.76 3.70
CA SER A 377 2.27 -5.16 3.43
C SER A 377 2.08 -6.12 4.60
N ALA A 378 2.22 -5.69 5.87
CA ALA A 378 2.15 -6.56 7.04
C ALA A 378 0.98 -6.24 8.00
N ALA A 379 0.50 -5.00 8.05
CA ALA A 379 -0.49 -4.56 9.05
C ALA A 379 -1.92 -4.39 8.51
N GLY A 380 -2.10 -4.19 7.20
CA GLY A 380 -3.37 -3.81 6.59
C GLY A 380 -4.44 -4.91 6.58
N ARG A 381 -4.10 -6.11 6.10
CA ARG A 381 -4.96 -7.32 6.03
C ARG A 381 -6.42 -7.03 5.64
N PHE A 382 -6.60 -6.10 4.70
CA PHE A 382 -7.92 -5.60 4.30
C PHE A 382 -8.68 -6.61 3.45
N ASP A 383 -7.93 -7.49 2.76
CA ASP A 383 -8.49 -8.65 2.06
C ASP A 383 -9.25 -9.60 3.01
N LEU A 384 -8.91 -9.62 4.30
CA LEU A 384 -9.63 -10.42 5.32
C LEU A 384 -10.98 -9.82 5.70
N LEU A 385 -11.16 -8.52 5.47
CA LEU A 385 -12.41 -7.83 5.74
C LEU A 385 -13.45 -8.05 4.63
N GLN A 386 -13.05 -8.57 3.47
CA GLN A 386 -13.93 -8.80 2.32
C GLN A 386 -14.69 -10.14 2.43
N ALA A 387 -15.88 -10.23 1.82
CA ALA A 387 -16.67 -11.45 1.75
C ALA A 387 -15.88 -12.59 1.07
N ARG A 388 -15.91 -13.80 1.64
CA ARG A 388 -15.19 -14.96 1.12
C ARG A 388 -16.16 -16.09 0.81
N HIS A 389 -17.17 -15.89 -0.03
CA HIS A 389 -17.90 -17.06 -0.54
C HIS A 389 -17.14 -17.71 -1.69
N ASP A 390 -17.30 -19.02 -1.80
CA ASP A 390 -16.62 -19.81 -2.83
C ASP A 390 -17.29 -19.57 -4.18
N VAL A 391 -16.47 -19.36 -5.21
CA VAL A 391 -16.93 -19.00 -6.55
C VAL A 391 -16.33 -19.97 -7.55
N SER A 392 -17.19 -20.56 -8.38
CA SER A 392 -16.76 -21.53 -9.39
C SER A 392 -15.72 -20.95 -10.35
N ASP A 393 -14.81 -21.79 -10.85
CA ASP A 393 -13.80 -21.40 -11.84
C ASP A 393 -14.44 -20.80 -13.11
N ALA A 394 -15.59 -21.32 -13.52
CA ALA A 394 -16.35 -20.82 -14.66
C ALA A 394 -16.82 -19.37 -14.44
N THR A 395 -17.39 -19.08 -13.27
CA THR A 395 -17.81 -17.72 -12.87
C THR A 395 -16.61 -16.77 -12.85
N ARG A 396 -15.48 -17.21 -12.26
CA ARG A 396 -14.25 -16.41 -12.20
C ARG A 396 -13.73 -16.05 -13.59
N LEU A 397 -13.68 -17.03 -14.49
CA LEU A 397 -13.24 -16.82 -15.87
C LEU A 397 -14.21 -15.93 -16.67
N ALA A 398 -15.52 -16.09 -16.50
CA ALA A 398 -16.51 -15.25 -17.18
C ALA A 398 -16.37 -13.76 -16.81
N VAL A 399 -16.21 -13.46 -15.52
CA VAL A 399 -15.97 -12.09 -15.04
C VAL A 399 -14.66 -11.54 -15.61
N ALA A 400 -13.59 -12.35 -15.62
CA ALA A 400 -12.30 -11.93 -16.18
C ALA A 400 -12.40 -11.63 -17.68
N GLN A 401 -13.11 -12.44 -18.47
CA GLN A 401 -13.26 -12.23 -19.91
C GLN A 401 -13.97 -10.90 -20.23
N VAL A 402 -15.05 -10.59 -19.51
CA VAL A 402 -15.75 -9.31 -19.70
C VAL A 402 -14.86 -8.14 -19.29
N LEU A 403 -14.17 -8.24 -18.14
CA LEU A 403 -13.28 -7.18 -17.67
C LEU A 403 -12.05 -6.99 -18.58
N GLN A 404 -11.50 -8.06 -19.18
CA GLN A 404 -10.40 -7.99 -20.16
C GLN A 404 -10.84 -7.33 -21.47
N ARG A 405 -12.08 -7.57 -21.90
CA ARG A 405 -12.63 -6.95 -23.11
C ARG A 405 -12.85 -5.45 -22.91
N ASP A 406 -13.48 -5.09 -21.79
CA ASP A 406 -13.92 -3.72 -21.54
C ASP A 406 -12.84 -2.88 -20.82
N TRP A 407 -11.79 -3.53 -20.33
CA TRP A 407 -10.64 -3.01 -19.57
C TRP A 407 -10.97 -2.35 -18.24
N MET A 408 -12.10 -1.66 -18.14
CA MET A 408 -12.62 -1.10 -16.91
C MET A 408 -14.13 -1.30 -16.81
N ALA A 409 -14.60 -1.67 -15.62
CA ALA A 409 -16.02 -1.81 -15.32
C ALA A 409 -16.32 -1.67 -13.83
N THR A 410 -17.52 -1.23 -13.47
CA THR A 410 -18.03 -1.38 -12.10
C THR A 410 -18.48 -2.82 -11.86
N SER A 411 -18.62 -3.20 -10.59
CA SER A 411 -19.13 -4.54 -10.27
C SER A 411 -20.56 -4.76 -10.79
N ALA A 412 -21.42 -3.75 -10.68
CA ALA A 412 -22.78 -3.79 -11.22
C ALA A 412 -22.81 -3.93 -12.76
N GLU A 413 -21.91 -3.24 -13.49
CA GLU A 413 -21.77 -3.40 -14.94
C GLU A 413 -21.37 -4.84 -15.32
N LEU A 414 -20.46 -5.45 -14.54
CA LEU A 414 -20.01 -6.82 -14.76
C LEU A 414 -21.11 -7.84 -14.46
N ALA A 415 -21.87 -7.65 -13.38
CA ALA A 415 -23.03 -8.50 -13.06
C ALA A 415 -24.08 -8.45 -14.17
N ALA A 416 -24.42 -7.25 -14.65
CA ALA A 416 -25.37 -7.08 -15.76
C ALA A 416 -24.90 -7.75 -17.06
N ARG A 417 -23.60 -7.67 -17.38
CA ARG A 417 -23.04 -8.24 -18.63
C ARG A 417 -22.82 -9.74 -18.58
N THR A 418 -22.52 -10.28 -17.41
CA THR A 418 -22.30 -11.72 -17.21
C THR A 418 -23.59 -12.47 -16.87
N ALA A 419 -24.67 -11.75 -16.51
CA ALA A 419 -25.91 -12.30 -15.96
C ALA A 419 -25.67 -13.18 -14.72
N LEU A 420 -24.64 -12.84 -13.94
CA LEU A 420 -24.29 -13.50 -12.67
C LEU A 420 -24.82 -12.69 -11.48
N PRO A 421 -25.08 -13.35 -10.33
CA PRO A 421 -25.40 -12.66 -9.08
C PRO A 421 -24.32 -11.65 -8.69
N GLN A 422 -24.75 -10.51 -8.14
CA GLN A 422 -23.85 -9.42 -7.74
C GLN A 422 -22.76 -9.90 -6.77
N ALA A 423 -23.15 -10.72 -5.78
CA ALA A 423 -22.22 -11.30 -4.83
C ALA A 423 -21.11 -12.11 -5.53
N ASP A 424 -21.48 -13.00 -6.47
CA ASP A 424 -20.53 -13.84 -7.19
C ASP A 424 -19.52 -13.02 -8.00
N VAL A 425 -19.95 -11.91 -8.58
CA VAL A 425 -19.06 -10.97 -9.28
C VAL A 425 -18.11 -10.27 -8.31
N ASP A 426 -18.60 -9.78 -7.17
CA ASP A 426 -17.77 -9.14 -6.14
C ASP A 426 -16.70 -10.08 -5.58
N ALA A 427 -17.06 -11.34 -5.34
CA ALA A 427 -16.11 -12.35 -4.88
C ALA A 427 -15.12 -12.76 -5.99
N ALA A 428 -15.57 -12.90 -7.25
CA ALA A 428 -14.66 -13.14 -8.37
C ALA A 428 -13.65 -11.99 -8.54
N LEU A 429 -14.10 -10.73 -8.45
CA LEU A 429 -13.24 -9.55 -8.52
C LEU A 429 -12.25 -9.50 -7.37
N THR A 430 -12.69 -9.83 -6.16
CA THR A 430 -11.82 -9.96 -4.98
C THR A 430 -10.70 -10.97 -5.23
N LEU A 431 -11.01 -12.15 -5.78
CA LEU A 431 -10.03 -13.16 -6.12
C LEU A 431 -9.07 -12.70 -7.22
N TRP A 432 -9.56 -11.95 -8.23
CA TRP A 432 -8.70 -11.39 -9.27
C TRP A 432 -7.80 -10.25 -8.78
N VAL A 433 -8.28 -9.45 -7.83
CA VAL A 433 -7.46 -8.45 -7.12
C VAL A 433 -6.36 -9.15 -6.33
N GLN A 434 -6.68 -10.21 -5.58
CA GLN A 434 -5.70 -11.01 -4.84
C GLN A 434 -4.71 -11.74 -5.77
N ALA A 435 -5.16 -12.13 -6.96
CA ALA A 435 -4.31 -12.71 -8.00
C ALA A 435 -3.40 -11.67 -8.69
N GLY A 436 -3.53 -10.38 -8.38
CA GLY A 436 -2.79 -9.30 -9.01
C GLY A 436 -3.13 -9.13 -10.50
N ARG A 437 -4.36 -9.47 -10.90
CA ARG A 437 -4.86 -9.37 -12.29
C ARG A 437 -5.96 -8.32 -12.47
N ALA A 438 -6.54 -7.85 -11.37
CA ALA A 438 -7.43 -6.70 -11.34
C ALA A 438 -6.96 -5.69 -10.28
N VAL A 439 -7.29 -4.42 -10.47
CA VAL A 439 -7.07 -3.35 -9.48
C VAL A 439 -8.31 -2.47 -9.39
N PHE A 440 -8.63 -1.98 -8.21
CA PHE A 440 -9.70 -1.00 -8.05
C PHE A 440 -9.17 0.42 -8.22
N ASP A 441 -9.72 1.14 -9.20
CA ASP A 441 -9.47 2.55 -9.43
C ASP A 441 -10.36 3.37 -8.52
N LEU A 442 -9.79 3.88 -7.43
CA LEU A 442 -10.52 4.69 -6.46
C LEU A 442 -11.06 6.02 -7.03
N PRO A 443 -10.29 6.83 -7.80
CA PRO A 443 -10.82 8.02 -8.44
C PRO A 443 -12.07 7.78 -9.31
N MET A 444 -12.07 6.70 -10.11
CA MET A 444 -13.15 6.39 -11.05
C MET A 444 -14.25 5.50 -10.45
N GLY A 445 -13.98 4.81 -9.33
CA GLY A 445 -14.91 3.86 -8.71
C GLY A 445 -15.13 2.59 -9.55
N ARG A 446 -14.11 2.15 -10.28
CA ARG A 446 -14.21 1.04 -11.26
C ARG A 446 -13.06 0.05 -11.07
N TYR A 447 -13.28 -1.22 -11.38
CA TYR A 447 -12.21 -2.20 -11.50
C TYR A 447 -11.54 -2.06 -12.86
N ALA A 448 -10.21 -2.19 -12.91
CA ALA A 448 -9.42 -2.22 -14.13
C ALA A 448 -8.70 -3.56 -14.25
N TRP A 449 -8.69 -4.14 -15.46
CA TRP A 449 -7.86 -5.30 -15.75
C TRP A 449 -6.39 -4.87 -15.80
N ARG A 450 -5.58 -5.43 -14.90
CA ARG A 450 -4.17 -5.10 -14.75
C ARG A 450 -3.42 -6.25 -14.14
N GLU A 451 -2.51 -6.83 -14.91
CA GLU A 451 -1.63 -7.89 -14.42
C GLU A 451 -0.34 -7.25 -13.88
N LEU A 452 -0.05 -7.52 -12.61
CA LEU A 452 1.12 -7.00 -11.89
C LEU A 452 2.39 -7.77 -12.25
N ALA A 453 2.28 -9.09 -12.46
CA ALA A 453 3.38 -9.96 -12.81
C ALA A 453 3.10 -10.73 -14.12
N ARG A 454 4.16 -11.04 -14.87
CA ARG A 454 4.08 -11.87 -16.08
C ARG A 454 3.74 -13.33 -15.73
N GLU A 455 4.37 -13.85 -14.70
CA GLU A 455 4.11 -15.20 -14.19
C GLU A 455 2.97 -15.16 -13.15
N PRO A 456 2.17 -16.23 -13.04
CA PRO A 456 1.19 -16.34 -11.96
C PRO A 456 1.86 -16.15 -10.60
N LEU A 457 1.32 -15.23 -9.81
CA LEU A 457 1.83 -14.99 -8.46
C LEU A 457 1.75 -16.29 -7.64
N PRO A 458 2.78 -16.63 -6.82
CA PRO A 458 2.76 -17.80 -5.95
C PRO A 458 1.80 -17.55 -4.78
N LEU A 459 0.50 -17.60 -5.07
CA LEU A 459 -0.54 -17.21 -4.11
C LEU A 459 -0.45 -18.01 -2.82
N ALA A 460 -0.05 -19.28 -2.82
CA ALA A 460 0.13 -20.02 -1.57
C ALA A 460 1.21 -19.43 -0.65
N ALA A 461 2.29 -18.88 -1.20
CA ALA A 461 3.36 -18.22 -0.45
C ALA A 461 2.97 -16.77 -0.05
N LEU A 462 2.14 -16.11 -0.87
CA LEU A 462 1.64 -14.76 -0.62
C LEU A 462 0.37 -14.72 0.26
N ARG A 463 -0.37 -15.83 0.32
CA ARG A 463 -1.69 -15.99 0.98
C ARG A 463 -1.58 -15.99 2.49
N PHE A 464 -0.51 -16.54 3.05
CA PHE A 464 -0.27 -16.45 4.48
C PHE A 464 0.48 -15.15 4.74
N ALA A 465 -0.28 -14.11 5.04
CA ALA A 465 0.30 -12.81 5.34
C ALA A 465 0.86 -12.75 6.77
N SER A 466 0.43 -13.68 7.65
CA SER A 466 0.70 -13.56 9.07
C SER A 466 0.62 -14.85 9.90
N PRO A 467 1.31 -14.88 11.06
CA PRO A 467 1.14 -15.94 12.05
C PRO A 467 -0.31 -16.13 12.50
N GLU A 468 -1.15 -15.09 12.48
CA GLU A 468 -2.55 -15.20 12.92
C GLU A 468 -3.44 -15.96 11.94
N GLU A 469 -3.17 -15.91 10.63
CA GLU A 469 -3.91 -16.72 9.64
C GLU A 469 -3.48 -18.18 9.68
N GLU A 470 -2.18 -18.42 9.79
CA GLU A 470 -1.63 -19.76 9.99
C GLU A 470 -2.19 -20.37 11.29
N ALA A 471 -2.23 -19.58 12.36
CA ALA A 471 -2.85 -19.98 13.62
C ALA A 471 -4.36 -20.21 13.47
N ALA A 472 -5.09 -19.34 12.76
CA ALA A 472 -6.52 -19.53 12.52
C ALA A 472 -6.81 -20.84 11.79
N LEU A 473 -6.02 -21.15 10.75
CA LEU A 473 -6.14 -22.40 10.00
C LEU A 473 -5.80 -23.61 10.89
N ALA A 474 -4.74 -23.52 11.69
CA ALA A 474 -4.38 -24.54 12.66
C ALA A 474 -5.51 -24.78 13.68
N LEU A 475 -6.18 -23.73 14.15
CA LEU A 475 -7.33 -23.81 15.08
C LEU A 475 -8.53 -24.52 14.44
N ILE A 476 -8.79 -24.30 13.15
CA ILE A 476 -9.84 -24.99 12.39
C ILE A 476 -9.48 -26.46 12.19
N HIS A 477 -8.24 -26.76 11.77
CA HIS A 477 -7.77 -28.13 11.56
C HIS A 477 -7.78 -28.95 12.86
N ALA A 478 -7.46 -28.31 13.99
CA ALA A 478 -7.55 -28.90 15.31
C ALA A 478 -8.99 -29.08 15.82
N LYS A 479 -10.02 -28.70 15.02
CA LYS A 479 -11.44 -28.68 15.40
C LYS A 479 -11.71 -27.89 16.69
N GLY A 480 -10.88 -26.88 16.95
CA GLY A 480 -10.93 -26.05 18.17
C GLY A 480 -11.97 -24.93 18.09
N ALA A 481 -12.45 -24.59 16.90
CA ALA A 481 -13.44 -23.53 16.70
C ALA A 481 -14.85 -24.10 16.47
N LYS A 482 -15.86 -23.48 17.10
CA LYS A 482 -17.28 -23.82 16.98
C LYS A 482 -18.13 -22.57 16.86
N LEU A 483 -18.98 -22.55 15.85
CA LEU A 483 -19.98 -21.51 15.66
C LEU A 483 -21.10 -21.67 16.71
N SER A 484 -21.51 -20.57 17.33
CA SER A 484 -22.63 -20.56 18.30
C SER A 484 -23.91 -19.98 17.68
N GLY A 485 -23.80 -18.95 16.86
CA GLY A 485 -24.95 -18.40 16.15
C GLY A 485 -24.58 -17.34 15.13
N ILE A 486 -25.49 -17.13 14.17
CA ILE A 486 -25.47 -16.02 13.23
C ILE A 486 -26.83 -15.32 13.39
N GLU A 487 -26.81 -14.10 13.92
CA GLU A 487 -28.01 -13.33 14.22
C GLU A 487 -28.08 -12.07 13.36
N PRO A 488 -29.16 -11.85 12.60
CA PRO A 488 -29.38 -10.60 11.90
C PRO A 488 -29.75 -9.48 12.90
N ARG A 489 -29.13 -8.31 12.74
CA ARG A 489 -29.35 -7.12 13.56
C ARG A 489 -29.50 -5.89 12.65
N GLY A 490 -30.70 -5.71 12.10
CA GLY A 490 -30.94 -4.73 11.03
C GLY A 490 -30.24 -5.16 9.75
N GLU A 491 -29.50 -4.25 9.10
CA GLU A 491 -28.67 -4.51 7.91
C GLU A 491 -27.32 -5.18 8.21
N ARG A 492 -27.11 -5.65 9.45
CA ARG A 492 -25.84 -6.24 9.90
C ARG A 492 -26.04 -7.68 10.35
N LEU A 493 -25.02 -8.50 10.19
CA LEU A 493 -24.98 -9.88 10.69
C LEU A 493 -24.00 -9.97 11.85
N VAL A 494 -24.45 -10.51 12.98
CA VAL A 494 -23.63 -10.73 14.16
C VAL A 494 -23.32 -12.22 14.26
N ILE A 495 -22.04 -12.57 14.23
CA ILE A 495 -21.57 -13.95 14.32
C ILE A 495 -20.91 -14.15 15.66
N THR A 496 -21.35 -15.16 16.41
CA THR A 496 -20.79 -15.52 17.71
C THR A 496 -20.30 -16.96 17.69
N GLY A 497 -19.25 -17.24 18.46
CA GLY A 497 -18.73 -18.59 18.56
C GLY A 497 -17.74 -18.76 19.70
N ARG A 498 -17.26 -19.99 19.83
CA ARG A 498 -16.25 -20.40 20.79
C ARG A 498 -15.04 -20.94 20.05
N VAL A 499 -13.86 -20.49 20.44
CA VAL A 499 -12.59 -20.96 19.86
C VAL A 499 -11.65 -21.35 20.98
N LYS A 500 -11.31 -22.63 21.02
CA LYS A 500 -10.32 -23.19 21.92
C LYS A 500 -8.94 -23.03 21.32
N ASP A 501 -8.08 -22.33 22.04
CA ASP A 501 -6.68 -22.10 21.68
C ASP A 501 -5.80 -22.47 22.88
N GLY A 502 -5.09 -23.60 22.73
CA GLY A 502 -4.42 -24.27 23.83
C GLY A 502 -5.39 -24.70 24.94
N GLY A 503 -5.11 -24.26 26.17
CA GLY A 503 -5.91 -24.58 27.37
C GLY A 503 -7.04 -23.59 27.69
N ARG A 504 -7.22 -22.52 26.90
CA ARG A 504 -8.26 -21.51 27.12
C ARG A 504 -9.28 -21.50 26.00
N GLU A 505 -10.52 -21.21 26.35
CA GLU A 505 -11.62 -21.00 25.41
C GLU A 505 -11.91 -19.50 25.32
N TYR A 506 -12.02 -18.98 24.10
CA TYR A 506 -12.35 -17.60 23.82
C TYR A 506 -13.71 -17.52 23.12
N GLU A 507 -14.44 -16.44 23.36
CA GLU A 507 -15.74 -16.16 22.73
C GLU A 507 -15.63 -14.99 21.75
N PRO A 508 -15.10 -15.20 20.52
CA PRO A 508 -15.07 -14.16 19.52
C PRO A 508 -16.47 -13.84 18.99
N GLN A 509 -16.66 -12.57 18.65
CA GLN A 509 -17.83 -12.01 18.00
C GLN A 509 -17.41 -11.20 16.78
N LEU A 510 -18.11 -11.35 15.66
CA LEU A 510 -17.92 -10.56 14.44
C LEU A 510 -19.20 -9.80 14.12
N VAL A 511 -19.08 -8.61 13.55
CA VAL A 511 -20.20 -7.84 13.00
C VAL A 511 -19.91 -7.56 11.54
N LEU A 512 -20.76 -8.09 10.65
CA LEU A 512 -20.67 -7.93 9.21
C LEU A 512 -21.75 -6.96 8.70
N ASN A 513 -21.50 -6.24 7.61
CA ASN A 513 -22.53 -5.48 6.88
C ASN A 513 -23.30 -6.38 5.89
N ALA A 514 -24.22 -5.78 5.13
CA ALA A 514 -25.01 -6.46 4.09
C ALA A 514 -24.12 -7.16 3.04
N ASP A 515 -22.97 -6.56 2.72
CA ASP A 515 -21.96 -7.12 1.80
C ASP A 515 -21.03 -8.15 2.46
N GLN A 516 -21.38 -8.64 3.66
CA GLN A 516 -20.60 -9.58 4.49
C GLN A 516 -19.17 -9.10 4.83
N GLN A 517 -18.89 -7.80 4.68
CA GLN A 517 -17.63 -7.19 5.08
C GLN A 517 -17.61 -6.98 6.59
N GLN A 518 -16.48 -7.26 7.23
CA GLN A 518 -16.34 -7.09 8.68
C GLN A 518 -16.23 -5.61 9.07
N GLN A 519 -17.26 -5.07 9.72
CA GLN A 519 -17.26 -3.70 10.24
C GLN A 519 -16.70 -3.60 11.66
N ASP A 520 -17.02 -4.57 12.52
CA ASP A 520 -16.64 -4.55 13.93
C ASP A 520 -16.53 -5.99 14.49
N GLY A 521 -16.10 -6.12 15.75
CA GLY A 521 -16.09 -7.39 16.46
C GLY A 521 -15.34 -7.33 17.78
N HIS A 522 -15.46 -8.38 18.58
CA HIS A 522 -14.92 -8.48 19.93
C HIS A 522 -14.26 -9.84 20.16
N CYS A 523 -13.15 -9.89 20.92
CA CYS A 523 -12.54 -11.15 21.36
C CYS A 523 -11.78 -10.97 22.67
N GLY A 524 -11.88 -11.93 23.58
CA GLY A 524 -11.17 -11.90 24.88
C GLY A 524 -9.68 -12.24 24.84
N CYS A 525 -9.06 -12.34 23.65
CA CYS A 525 -7.66 -12.77 23.52
C CYS A 525 -6.69 -11.61 23.68
N ASN A 526 -5.45 -11.90 24.09
CA ASN A 526 -4.43 -10.87 24.33
C ASN A 526 -4.17 -10.01 23.08
N PHE A 527 -4.16 -10.61 21.88
CA PHE A 527 -3.98 -9.88 20.63
C PHE A 527 -5.06 -8.81 20.45
N TYR A 528 -6.34 -9.17 20.64
CA TYR A 528 -7.45 -8.23 20.54
C TYR A 528 -7.45 -7.21 21.70
N GLY A 529 -7.08 -7.62 22.92
CA GLY A 529 -6.95 -6.69 24.05
C GLY A 529 -5.95 -5.56 23.79
N GLN A 530 -4.81 -5.89 23.16
CA GLN A 530 -3.76 -4.92 22.85
C GLN A 530 -4.04 -4.11 21.58
N ASN A 531 -4.57 -4.75 20.54
CA ASN A 531 -4.64 -4.15 19.20
C ASN A 531 -6.07 -3.83 18.75
N ARG A 532 -7.09 -4.42 19.38
CA ARG A 532 -8.47 -4.50 18.86
C ARG A 532 -8.42 -4.94 17.38
N LEU A 533 -9.11 -4.24 16.49
CA LEU A 533 -9.04 -4.47 15.04
C LEU A 533 -7.98 -3.63 14.31
N ARG A 534 -7.10 -2.91 15.03
CA ARG A 534 -6.12 -2.00 14.41
C ARG A 534 -5.01 -2.71 13.64
N ARG A 535 -4.78 -4.00 13.91
CA ARG A 535 -3.87 -4.90 13.18
C ARG A 535 -4.63 -6.03 12.48
N GLY A 536 -5.90 -5.78 12.16
CA GLY A 536 -6.83 -6.80 11.67
C GLY A 536 -7.44 -7.67 12.79
N PRO A 537 -8.34 -8.59 12.43
CA PRO A 537 -8.93 -9.56 13.35
C PRO A 537 -7.88 -10.53 13.91
N CYS A 538 -8.09 -11.01 15.14
CA CYS A 538 -7.25 -12.05 15.73
C CYS A 538 -7.51 -13.42 15.07
N ALA A 539 -6.62 -14.39 15.31
CA ALA A 539 -6.74 -15.76 14.80
C ALA A 539 -8.10 -16.40 15.15
N HIS A 540 -8.66 -16.13 16.34
CA HIS A 540 -9.95 -16.68 16.77
C HIS A 540 -11.12 -16.12 15.96
N MET A 541 -11.13 -14.82 15.71
CA MET A 541 -12.15 -14.17 14.88
C MET A 541 -12.07 -14.65 13.44
N LEU A 542 -10.87 -14.83 12.91
CA LEU A 542 -10.65 -15.39 11.57
C LEU A 542 -11.11 -16.84 11.46
N ALA A 543 -10.81 -17.67 12.46
CA ALA A 543 -11.27 -19.06 12.52
C ALA A 543 -12.81 -19.14 12.56
N LEU A 544 -13.43 -18.28 13.36
CA LEU A 544 -14.89 -18.19 13.45
C LEU A 544 -15.53 -17.75 12.12
N ARG A 545 -14.96 -16.74 11.45
CA ARG A 545 -15.43 -16.27 10.14
C ARG A 545 -15.40 -17.39 9.10
N GLN A 546 -14.30 -18.15 9.03
CA GLN A 546 -14.18 -19.26 8.08
C GLN A 546 -15.21 -20.38 8.35
N LEU A 547 -15.53 -20.66 9.61
CA LEU A 547 -16.57 -21.65 9.97
C LEU A 547 -17.99 -21.17 9.68
N ALA A 548 -18.25 -19.87 9.82
CA ALA A 548 -19.56 -19.28 9.51
C ALA A 548 -19.83 -19.21 8.00
N GLN A 549 -18.77 -19.18 7.19
CA GLN A 549 -18.85 -18.93 5.74
C GLN A 549 -19.84 -19.83 4.98
N PRO A 550 -19.90 -21.16 5.20
CA PRO A 550 -20.87 -22.02 4.49
C PRO A 550 -22.34 -21.69 4.81
N GLN A 551 -22.62 -21.26 6.04
CA GLN A 551 -23.98 -20.90 6.46
C GLN A 551 -24.37 -19.52 5.93
N LEU A 552 -23.42 -18.57 5.85
CA LEU A 552 -23.64 -17.26 5.23
C LEU A 552 -23.99 -17.39 3.74
N THR A 553 -23.32 -18.30 3.02
CA THR A 553 -23.59 -18.57 1.61
C THR A 553 -25.00 -19.15 1.39
N GLN A 554 -25.48 -20.02 2.27
CA GLN A 554 -26.84 -20.58 2.19
C GLN A 554 -27.93 -19.53 2.45
N HIS A 555 -27.70 -18.60 3.38
CA HIS A 555 -28.63 -17.50 3.66
C HIS A 555 -28.78 -16.52 2.48
N GLN A 556 -27.74 -16.31 1.67
CA GLN A 556 -27.81 -15.51 0.45
C GLN A 556 -28.66 -16.16 -0.65
N GLN A 557 -28.49 -17.47 -0.89
CA GLN A 557 -29.22 -18.19 -1.93
C GLN A 557 -30.74 -18.25 -1.68
N VAL A 558 -31.17 -18.24 -0.41
CA VAL A 558 -32.60 -18.22 -0.05
C VAL A 558 -33.21 -16.81 -0.20
N GLY A 559 -32.41 -15.75 -0.01
CA GLY A 559 -32.85 -14.36 -0.14
C GLY A 559 -32.95 -13.88 -1.60
N GLU A 560 -32.20 -14.46 -2.54
CA GLU A 560 -32.30 -14.16 -3.98
C GLU A 560 -33.40 -14.96 -4.70
N ALA A 561 -33.92 -16.02 -4.07
CA ALA A 561 -34.99 -16.87 -4.60
C ALA A 561 -36.42 -16.47 -4.17
N ALA A 562 -36.53 -15.46 -3.29
CA ALA A 562 -37.78 -14.88 -2.80
C ALA A 562 -37.94 -13.45 -3.33
#